data_AF-A0AAD2E923-F1
#
_entry.id   AF-A0AAD2E923-F1
#
_cell.length_a   1.000
_cell.length_b   1.000
_cell.length_c   1.000
_cell.angle_alpha   90.00
_cell.angle_beta   90.00
_cell.angle_gamma   90.00
#
_symmetry.space_group_name_H-M   'P 1'
#
loop_
_entity.id
_entity.type
_entity.pdbx_description
1 polymer ?
#
loop_
_entity_poly.entity_id
_entity_poly.type
_entity_poly.pdbx_seq_one_letter_code
_entity_poly.pdbx_strand_id
1 'polypeptide(L)'
;MNVTTRSLVLMNYFPDTPSLTQSCRYNSAPLISMMNTCYEAAGKRWPNFIAVDHYRRSDGGGAPQAVDTANGQLVCGCANIASCKENMTFGACKLTEDIAPSGAFNNQTSFGQFDSRPIRFQWLFIVFLMAGMTL
;
A
#
# COMPACT_ATOMS: atom_id res chain seq x y z
N MET A 1 -16.55 1.35 -28.52
CA MET A 1 -15.22 1.73 -28.01
C MET A 1 -14.47 0.44 -27.68
N ASN A 2 -13.35 0.13 -28.35
CA ASN A 2 -12.59 -1.08 -28.01
C ASN A 2 -11.70 -0.78 -26.79
N VAL A 3 -11.93 -1.45 -25.67
CA VAL A 3 -11.18 -1.21 -24.43
C VAL A 3 -9.78 -1.81 -24.47
N THR A 4 -9.52 -2.78 -25.36
CA THR A 4 -8.20 -3.44 -25.47
C THR A 4 -7.17 -2.61 -26.21
N THR A 5 -7.59 -1.62 -27.02
CA THR A 5 -6.67 -0.72 -27.75
C THR A 5 -6.22 0.48 -26.91
N ARG A 6 -6.69 0.59 -25.66
CA ARG A 6 -6.29 1.68 -24.76
C ARG A 6 -5.00 1.30 -24.02
N SER A 7 -4.01 2.18 -24.10
CA SER A 7 -2.71 1.99 -23.43
C SER A 7 -2.77 2.15 -21.91
N LEU A 8 -3.75 2.92 -21.41
CA LEU A 8 -3.90 3.18 -19.97
C LEU A 8 -4.88 2.21 -19.32
N VAL A 9 -4.38 1.47 -18.34
CA VAL A 9 -5.14 0.72 -17.34
C VAL A 9 -4.83 1.32 -15.98
N LEU A 10 -5.78 2.13 -15.50
CA LEU A 10 -5.71 2.77 -14.18
C LEU A 10 -6.63 2.02 -13.22
N MET A 11 -6.10 1.68 -12.06
CA MET A 11 -6.85 1.15 -10.94
C MET A 11 -6.89 2.19 -9.82
N ASN A 12 -8.09 2.70 -9.51
CA ASN A 12 -8.33 3.53 -8.34
C ASN A 12 -8.90 2.65 -7.23
N TYR A 13 -8.22 2.57 -6.09
CA TYR A 13 -8.70 1.81 -4.93
C TYR A 13 -8.60 2.61 -3.64
N PHE A 14 -9.66 3.38 -3.40
CA PHE A 14 -9.85 4.18 -2.19
C PHE A 14 -11.32 4.59 -2.08
N PRO A 15 -11.81 4.91 -0.87
CA PRO A 15 -13.16 5.45 -0.67
C PRO A 15 -13.30 6.85 -1.26
N ASP A 16 -14.53 7.26 -1.60
CA ASP A 16 -14.81 8.59 -2.13
C ASP A 16 -14.41 9.73 -1.17
N THR A 17 -14.53 9.47 0.13
CA THR A 17 -14.04 10.38 1.19
C THR A 17 -12.65 9.94 1.66
N PRO A 18 -11.61 10.77 1.48
CA PRO A 18 -10.27 10.48 1.98
C PRO A 18 -10.28 10.12 3.47
N SER A 19 -9.59 9.05 3.83
CA SER A 19 -9.58 8.54 5.20
C SER A 19 -8.21 7.99 5.57
N LEU A 20 -7.42 8.84 6.22
CA LEU A 20 -6.09 8.50 6.73
C LEU A 20 -6.11 7.30 7.69
N THR A 21 -7.16 7.15 8.49
CA THR A 21 -7.32 6.07 9.47
C THR A 21 -7.56 4.72 8.80
N GLN A 22 -8.23 4.71 7.64
CA GLN A 22 -8.52 3.49 6.88
C GLN A 22 -7.47 3.18 5.82
N SER A 23 -6.51 4.08 5.55
CA SER A 23 -5.55 3.89 4.47
C SER A 23 -4.70 2.63 4.65
N CYS A 24 -4.33 2.25 5.88
CA CYS A 24 -3.62 0.98 6.11
C CYS A 24 -4.48 -0.24 5.73
N ARG A 25 -5.79 -0.20 6.01
CA ARG A 25 -6.71 -1.29 5.66
C ARG A 25 -6.89 -1.43 4.15
N TYR A 26 -6.95 -0.32 3.43
CA TYR A 26 -7.06 -0.35 1.97
C TYR A 26 -5.72 -0.72 1.33
N ASN A 27 -4.60 -0.19 1.81
CA ASN A 27 -3.25 -0.45 1.31
C ASN A 27 -2.64 -1.75 1.87
N SER A 28 -3.40 -2.84 1.93
CA SER A 28 -2.94 -4.17 2.35
C SER A 28 -3.47 -5.25 1.40
N ALA A 29 -3.73 -6.46 1.87
CA ALA A 29 -4.33 -7.54 1.07
C ALA A 29 -5.56 -7.14 0.22
N PRO A 30 -6.49 -6.25 0.65
CA PRO A 30 -7.61 -5.83 -0.18
C PRO A 30 -7.22 -5.11 -1.47
N LEU A 31 -6.13 -4.34 -1.47
CA LEU A 31 -5.61 -3.69 -2.68
C LEU A 31 -5.21 -4.72 -3.74
N ILE A 32 -4.45 -5.74 -3.34
CA ILE A 32 -3.98 -6.80 -4.25
C ILE A 32 -5.17 -7.64 -4.74
N SER A 33 -6.12 -7.95 -3.84
CA SER A 33 -7.35 -8.66 -4.20
C SER A 33 -8.17 -7.89 -5.24
N MET A 34 -8.31 -6.58 -5.07
CA MET A 34 -9.01 -5.74 -6.05
C MET A 34 -8.23 -5.63 -7.35
N MET A 35 -6.90 -5.58 -7.31
CA MET A 35 -6.05 -5.58 -8.52
C MET A 35 -6.28 -6.81 -9.37
N ASN A 36 -6.34 -7.99 -8.76
CA ASN A 36 -6.64 -9.24 -9.47
C ASN A 36 -8.07 -9.24 -10.04
N THR A 37 -9.05 -8.71 -9.29
CA THR A 37 -10.41 -8.52 -9.80
C THR A 37 -10.45 -7.60 -11.02
N CYS A 38 -9.72 -6.47 -10.96
CA CYS A 38 -9.60 -5.53 -12.06
C CYS A 38 -8.88 -6.13 -13.27
N TYR A 39 -7.88 -6.98 -13.06
CA TYR A 39 -7.19 -7.71 -14.15
C TYR A 39 -8.17 -8.57 -14.95
N GLU A 40 -9.03 -9.34 -14.27
CA GLU A 40 -10.09 -10.12 -14.92
C GLU A 40 -11.07 -9.21 -15.67
N ALA A 41 -11.59 -8.19 -14.99
CA ALA A 41 -12.55 -7.25 -15.57
C ALA A 41 -11.98 -6.43 -16.74
N ALA A 42 -10.66 -6.18 -16.75
CA ALA A 42 -9.97 -5.45 -17.80
C ALA A 42 -9.58 -6.33 -18.99
N GLY A 43 -9.99 -7.60 -19.03
CA GLY A 43 -9.66 -8.52 -20.11
C GLY A 43 -8.19 -8.95 -20.05
N LYS A 44 -7.75 -9.40 -18.87
CA LYS A 44 -6.39 -9.92 -18.62
C LYS A 44 -5.29 -8.87 -18.83
N ARG A 45 -5.58 -7.62 -18.48
CA ARG A 45 -4.61 -6.51 -18.54
C ARG A 45 -4.28 -6.03 -17.14
N TRP A 46 -3.00 -6.05 -16.80
CA TRP A 46 -2.50 -5.52 -15.53
C TRP A 46 -2.51 -3.99 -15.54
N PRO A 47 -2.77 -3.34 -14.39
CA PRO A 47 -2.74 -1.90 -14.30
C PRO A 47 -1.32 -1.36 -14.50
N ASN A 48 -1.18 -0.29 -15.28
CA ASN A 48 0.06 0.47 -15.39
C ASN A 48 0.16 1.53 -14.28
N PHE A 49 -0.98 1.92 -13.71
CA PHE A 49 -1.08 2.88 -12.61
C PHE A 49 -2.05 2.37 -11.54
N ILE A 50 -1.62 2.45 -10.28
CA ILE A 50 -2.40 2.10 -9.10
C ILE A 50 -2.48 3.33 -8.22
N ALA A 51 -3.68 3.86 -8.04
CA ALA A 51 -3.92 5.02 -7.18
C ALA A 51 -4.52 4.58 -5.84
N VAL A 52 -3.92 5.07 -4.77
CA VAL A 52 -4.35 4.92 -3.38
C VAL A 52 -4.49 6.30 -2.74
N ASP A 53 -5.32 6.42 -1.70
CA ASP A 53 -5.61 7.70 -1.03
C ASP A 53 -4.39 8.28 -0.29
N HIS A 54 -4.05 7.72 0.87
CA HIS A 54 -2.82 8.08 1.57
C HIS A 54 -1.85 6.90 1.58
N TYR A 55 -0.65 7.11 1.06
CA TYR A 55 0.40 6.10 1.16
C TYR A 55 0.78 5.84 2.61
N ARG A 56 0.49 4.63 3.09
CA ARG A 56 0.81 4.13 4.42
C ARG A 56 1.26 2.69 4.29
N ARG A 57 2.41 2.37 4.89
CA ARG A 57 2.90 1.00 4.99
C ARG A 57 1.96 0.23 5.93
N SER A 58 1.32 -0.80 5.41
CA SER A 58 0.40 -1.65 6.18
C SER A 58 1.12 -2.91 6.69
N ASP A 59 0.53 -4.09 6.47
CA ASP A 59 1.01 -5.46 6.77
C ASP A 59 2.35 -5.88 6.09
N GLY A 60 3.13 -4.92 5.60
CA GLY A 60 4.45 -5.16 5.01
C GLY A 60 4.46 -5.22 3.48
N GLY A 61 3.31 -5.50 2.84
CA GLY A 61 3.18 -5.64 1.40
C GLY A 61 2.54 -4.44 0.71
N GLY A 62 1.23 -4.28 0.90
CA GLY A 62 0.45 -3.09 0.51
C GLY A 62 0.68 -2.55 -0.91
N ALA A 63 0.69 -1.21 -1.02
CA ALA A 63 0.88 -0.53 -2.30
C ALA A 63 2.21 -0.86 -3.01
N PRO A 64 3.37 -0.94 -2.32
CA PRO A 64 4.62 -1.37 -2.97
C PRO A 64 4.53 -2.77 -3.58
N GLN A 65 3.99 -3.75 -2.84
CA GLN A 65 3.80 -5.10 -3.36
C GLN A 65 2.84 -5.13 -4.56
N ALA A 66 1.76 -4.37 -4.53
CA ALA A 66 0.84 -4.28 -5.65
C ALA A 66 1.55 -3.76 -6.92
N VAL A 67 2.40 -2.75 -6.78
CA VAL A 67 3.23 -2.22 -7.88
C VAL A 67 4.24 -3.27 -8.37
N ASP A 68 4.95 -3.95 -7.47
CA ASP A 68 5.93 -4.99 -7.83
C ASP A 68 5.27 -6.17 -8.54
N THR A 69 4.08 -6.57 -8.13
CA THR A 69 3.31 -7.62 -8.78
C THR A 69 2.82 -7.20 -10.16
N ALA A 70 2.22 -6.00 -10.30
CA ALA A 70 1.78 -5.48 -11.59
C ALA A 70 2.96 -5.35 -12.58
N ASN A 71 4.08 -4.80 -12.11
CA ASN A 71 5.29 -4.67 -12.93
C ASN A 71 5.90 -6.02 -13.29
N GLY A 72 5.98 -6.97 -12.36
CA GLY A 72 6.47 -8.32 -12.65
C GLY A 72 5.68 -8.98 -13.76
N GLN A 73 4.36 -8.83 -13.73
CA GLN A 73 3.47 -9.37 -14.74
C GLN A 73 3.59 -8.65 -16.08
N LEU A 74 3.67 -7.31 -16.08
CA LEU A 74 3.81 -6.50 -17.30
C LEU A 74 5.16 -6.69 -17.99
N VAL A 75 6.24 -6.76 -17.22
CA VAL A 75 7.62 -6.78 -17.74
C VAL A 75 8.03 -8.18 -18.17
N CYS A 76 7.77 -9.18 -17.33
CA CYS A 76 8.29 -10.53 -17.56
C CYS A 76 7.29 -11.66 -17.28
N GLY A 77 6.02 -11.37 -17.00
CA GLY A 77 4.99 -12.39 -16.75
C GLY A 77 5.13 -13.12 -15.41
N CYS A 78 5.83 -12.52 -14.44
CA CYS A 78 6.07 -13.12 -13.13
C CYS A 78 5.27 -12.48 -12.00
N ALA A 79 5.10 -13.21 -10.90
CA ALA A 79 4.36 -12.73 -9.74
C ALA A 79 4.97 -11.51 -9.04
N ASN A 80 6.27 -11.25 -9.25
CA ASN A 80 6.99 -10.12 -8.69
C ASN A 80 8.09 -9.65 -9.65
N ILE A 81 8.31 -8.34 -9.73
CA ILE A 81 9.36 -7.73 -10.55
C ILE A 81 10.78 -8.19 -10.17
N ALA A 82 11.02 -8.53 -8.90
CA ALA A 82 12.29 -9.08 -8.44
C ALA A 82 12.60 -10.46 -9.03
N SER A 83 11.60 -11.16 -9.55
CA SER A 83 11.79 -12.43 -10.29
C SER A 83 12.24 -12.20 -11.74
N CYS A 84 12.10 -10.97 -12.26
CA CYS A 84 12.49 -10.65 -13.63
C CYS A 84 14.01 -10.61 -13.79
N LYS A 85 14.50 -11.11 -14.93
CA LYS A 85 15.92 -11.12 -15.30
C LYS A 85 16.10 -10.61 -16.71
N GLU A 86 17.25 -10.03 -16.97
CA GLU A 86 17.62 -9.63 -18.34
C GLU A 86 17.57 -10.83 -19.28
N ASN A 87 17.05 -10.61 -20.48
CA ASN A 87 16.95 -11.60 -21.56
C ASN A 87 16.22 -12.90 -21.18
N MET A 88 15.34 -12.87 -20.17
CA MET A 88 14.50 -14.01 -19.85
C MET A 88 13.32 -14.13 -20.81
N THR A 89 12.87 -15.37 -21.04
CA THR A 89 11.59 -15.60 -21.71
C THR A 89 10.45 -15.16 -20.79
N PHE A 90 9.44 -14.48 -21.34
CA PHE A 90 8.25 -14.08 -20.60
C PHE A 90 7.58 -15.31 -19.94
N GLY A 91 7.29 -15.22 -18.65
CA GLY A 91 6.72 -16.29 -17.83
C GLY A 91 7.73 -17.33 -17.33
N ALA A 92 9.00 -17.27 -17.72
CA ALA A 92 10.04 -18.21 -17.25
C ALA A 92 10.59 -17.81 -15.88
N CYS A 93 9.71 -17.73 -14.89
CA CYS A 93 10.03 -17.29 -13.54
C CYS A 93 10.76 -18.41 -12.79
N LYS A 94 11.90 -18.10 -12.15
CA LYS A 94 12.44 -19.00 -11.14
C LYS A 94 11.56 -18.90 -9.91
N LEU A 95 10.98 -20.03 -9.49
CA LEU A 95 10.48 -20.16 -8.12
C LEU A 95 11.72 -20.11 -7.23
N THR A 96 12.09 -18.91 -6.76
CA THR A 96 12.83 -18.85 -5.51
C THR A 96 11.82 -19.36 -4.49
N GLU A 97 12.05 -20.54 -3.91
CA GLU A 97 11.39 -20.92 -2.66
C GLU A 97 11.38 -19.67 -1.80
N ASP A 98 10.18 -19.31 -1.34
CA ASP A 98 9.95 -18.10 -0.58
C ASP A 98 11.14 -17.86 0.33
N ILE A 99 11.76 -16.68 0.22
CA ILE A 99 12.38 -16.11 1.40
C ILE A 99 11.19 -15.87 2.33
N ALA A 100 10.69 -16.96 2.94
CA ALA A 100 10.04 -16.90 4.21
C ALA A 100 10.98 -16.00 5.02
N PRO A 101 10.48 -14.93 5.63
CA PRO A 101 11.23 -14.34 6.69
C PRO A 101 11.36 -15.45 7.74
N SER A 102 12.44 -16.21 7.69
CA SER A 102 13.02 -16.92 8.83
C SER A 102 13.64 -15.89 9.76
N GLY A 103 12.94 -14.78 9.99
CA GLY A 103 13.01 -14.06 11.24
C GLY A 103 11.80 -14.55 11.97
N ALA A 104 12.01 -15.24 13.10
CA ALA A 104 10.97 -15.29 14.12
C ALA A 104 10.30 -13.90 14.16
N PHE A 105 8.97 -13.86 14.07
CA PHE A 105 8.22 -12.69 14.50
C PHE A 105 8.55 -12.49 15.97
N ASN A 106 9.67 -11.83 16.24
CA ASN A 106 9.84 -11.12 17.48
C ASN A 106 8.67 -10.15 17.47
N ASN A 107 7.83 -10.23 18.49
CA ASN A 107 6.71 -9.31 18.76
C ASN A 107 7.22 -7.87 19.02
N GLN A 108 8.25 -7.42 18.30
CA GLN A 108 8.65 -6.04 18.21
C GLN A 108 7.74 -5.41 17.17
N THR A 109 6.59 -4.99 17.67
CA THR A 109 5.74 -4.01 17.02
C THR A 109 6.61 -2.80 16.64
N SER A 110 7.05 -2.73 15.37
CA SER A 110 7.57 -1.49 14.81
C SER A 110 6.35 -0.61 14.51
N PHE A 111 5.79 -0.05 15.58
CA PHE A 111 4.94 1.12 15.43
C PHE A 111 5.84 2.21 14.85
N GLY A 112 5.56 2.65 13.63
CA GLY A 112 6.06 3.93 13.17
C GLY A 112 5.69 4.95 14.25
N GLN A 113 6.69 5.52 14.91
CA GLN A 113 6.50 6.46 15.99
C GLN A 113 5.66 7.61 15.45
N PHE A 114 4.38 7.62 15.79
CA PHE A 114 3.55 8.80 15.63
C PHE A 114 4.13 9.79 16.63
N ASP A 115 5.01 10.67 16.16
CA ASP A 115 5.50 11.80 16.94
C ASP A 115 4.37 12.84 17.01
N SER A 116 3.28 12.45 17.66
CA SER A 116 2.24 13.34 18.15
C SER A 116 2.85 14.03 19.35
N ARG A 117 3.70 15.04 19.11
CA ARG A 117 4.11 15.95 20.18
C ARG A 117 2.83 16.45 20.85
N PRO A 118 2.57 16.13 22.12
CA PRO A 118 1.44 16.72 22.80
C PRO A 118 1.74 18.21 22.84
N ILE A 119 0.94 19.01 22.13
CA ILE A 119 0.90 20.45 22.34
C ILE A 119 0.74 20.60 23.85
N ARG A 120 1.70 21.27 24.48
CA ARG A 120 1.89 21.28 25.93
C ARG A 120 0.76 22.08 26.59
N PHE A 121 -0.43 21.47 26.74
CA PHE A 121 -1.62 22.04 27.39
C PHE A 121 -1.39 22.43 28.86
N GLN A 122 -0.24 22.08 29.45
CA GLN A 122 0.16 22.54 30.79
C GLN A 122 0.16 24.08 30.90
N TRP A 123 0.41 24.83 29.82
CA TRP A 123 0.36 26.29 29.87
C TRP A 123 -1.06 26.86 29.85
N LEU A 124 -2.04 26.13 29.29
CA LEU A 124 -3.44 26.59 29.26
C LEU A 124 -4.13 26.37 30.61
N PHE A 125 -3.79 25.30 31.35
CA PHE A 125 -4.34 25.07 32.68
C PHE A 125 -3.85 26.08 33.74
N ILE A 126 -2.61 26.56 33.65
CA ILE A 126 -2.09 27.57 34.59
C ILE A 126 -2.81 28.92 34.39
N VAL A 127 -3.10 29.31 33.14
CA VAL A 127 -3.82 30.56 32.88
C VAL A 127 -5.27 30.50 33.38
N PHE A 128 -5.94 29.34 33.27
CA PHE A 128 -7.28 29.15 33.82
C PHE A 128 -7.33 29.11 35.36
N LEU A 129 -6.34 28.48 36.01
CA LEU A 129 -6.24 28.47 37.47
C LEU A 129 -5.95 29.85 38.06
N MET A 130 -5.15 30.68 37.38
CA MET A 130 -4.83 32.04 37.83
C MET A 130 -5.97 33.03 37.59
N ALA A 131 -6.85 32.80 36.59
CA ALA A 131 -8.01 33.64 36.32
C ALA A 131 -9.24 33.30 37.18
N GLY A 132 -9.32 32.07 37.71
CA GLY A 132 -10.41 31.63 38.59
C GLY A 132 -10.26 32.00 40.07
N MET A 133 -9.11 32.55 40.47
CA MET A 133 -8.83 32.95 41.86
C MET A 133 -9.00 34.45 42.13
N THR A 134 -9.50 35.22 41.16
CA THR A 134 -9.77 36.67 41.28
C THR A 134 -11.25 37.03 41.15
N LEU A 135 -12.17 36.07 41.28
CA LEU A 135 -13.59 36.33 41.57
C LEU A 135 -13.95 35.87 42.99
#